data_AF-A0A9X2T0W7-F1
#
_entry.id   AF-A0A9X2T0W7-F1
#
_cell.length_a   1.000
_cell.length_b   1.000
_cell.length_c   1.000
_cell.angle_alpha   90.00
_cell.angle_beta   90.00
_cell.angle_gamma   90.00
#
_symmetry.space_group_name_H-M   'P 1'
#
loop_
_entity.id
_entity.type
_entity.pdbx_description
1 polymer ?
#
loop_
_entity_poly.entity_id
_entity_poly.type
_entity_poly.pdbx_seq_one_letter_code
_entity_poly.pdbx_strand_id
1 'polypeptide(L)'
;MNQRFVGIIIALVSLITSCNGDRIYEEYQGLKTGNWDVADTVSFEVNQLSIPNRTLIGIKYNKDYEFRNLYLRYILKDSLDQTVESKLLDIPLFDSKNGKPLGEGYGSTFTKYDTLPIENQYYSIHLLQYMRVEKLSGIETVGVKVVKK
;
A
#
# COMPACT_ATOMS: atom_id res chain seq x y z
N MET A 1 -17.30 -33.78 33.08
CA MET A 1 -17.12 -32.97 31.87
C MET A 1 -16.60 -33.89 30.77
N ASN A 2 -17.42 -34.16 29.75
CA ASN A 2 -17.21 -35.29 28.84
C ASN A 2 -15.93 -35.12 27.99
N GLN A 3 -15.03 -36.11 28.04
CA GLN A 3 -13.79 -36.17 27.25
C GLN A 3 -14.02 -35.93 25.74
N ARG A 4 -15.21 -36.30 25.24
CA ARG A 4 -15.65 -36.05 23.86
C ARG A 4 -15.87 -34.56 23.54
N PHE A 5 -16.38 -33.77 24.49
CA PHE A 5 -16.58 -32.33 24.32
C PHE A 5 -15.24 -31.57 24.39
N VAL A 6 -14.32 -32.01 25.25
CA VAL A 6 -12.96 -31.45 25.33
C VAL A 6 -12.22 -31.66 24.00
N GLY A 7 -12.34 -32.84 23.39
CA GLY A 7 -11.73 -33.12 22.08
C GLY A 7 -12.26 -32.23 20.94
N ILE A 8 -13.57 -31.93 20.92
CA ILE A 8 -14.17 -31.04 19.91
C ILE A 8 -13.70 -29.59 20.10
N ILE A 9 -13.57 -29.13 21.35
CA ILE A 9 -13.09 -27.77 21.65
C ILE A 9 -11.62 -27.62 21.23
N ILE A 10 -10.78 -28.63 21.47
CA ILE A 10 -9.37 -28.63 21.04
C ILE A 10 -9.24 -28.65 19.51
N ALA A 11 -10.08 -29.42 18.81
CA ALA A 11 -10.11 -29.47 17.34
C ALA A 11 -10.62 -28.15 16.70
N LEU A 12 -11.51 -27.42 17.38
CA LEU A 12 -11.98 -26.12 16.92
C LEU A 12 -10.92 -25.01 17.13
N VAL A 13 -10.08 -25.15 18.16
CA VAL A 13 -8.98 -24.22 18.47
C VAL A 13 -7.76 -24.42 17.55
N SER A 14 -7.56 -25.58 16.93
CA SER A 14 -6.45 -25.77 15.96
C SER A 14 -6.73 -25.16 14.59
N LEU A 15 -8.00 -24.95 14.22
CA LEU A 15 -8.43 -24.36 12.95
C LEU A 15 -8.20 -22.84 12.85
N ILE A 16 -7.83 -22.16 13.95
CA ILE A 16 -7.56 -20.70 13.95
C ILE A 16 -6.08 -20.34 13.73
N THR A 17 -5.24 -21.30 13.32
CA THR A 17 -3.82 -21.07 13.00
C THR A 17 -3.59 -20.78 11.52
N SER A 18 -4.31 -19.82 10.93
CA SER A 18 -3.94 -19.26 9.63
C SER A 18 -3.52 -17.81 9.83
N CYS A 19 -2.28 -17.62 10.26
CA CYS A 19 -1.67 -16.29 10.33
C CYS A 19 -0.70 -16.15 9.16
N ASN A 20 -1.13 -15.40 8.14
CA ASN A 20 -0.41 -14.99 6.92
C ASN A 20 1.11 -15.18 6.93
N GLY A 21 1.59 -16.30 6.39
CA GLY A 21 3.01 -16.68 6.40
C GLY A 21 3.93 -15.92 5.44
N ASP A 22 3.39 -15.10 4.52
CA ASP A 22 4.15 -14.49 3.43
C ASP A 22 4.35 -12.97 3.53
N ARG A 23 3.92 -12.36 4.64
CA ARG A 23 4.03 -10.91 4.88
C ARG A 23 5.37 -10.56 5.54
N ILE A 24 6.21 -9.81 4.83
CA ILE A 24 7.54 -9.39 5.31
C ILE A 24 7.48 -8.01 5.94
N TYR A 25 6.80 -7.07 5.28
CA TYR A 25 6.61 -5.70 5.74
C TYR A 25 5.25 -5.19 5.28
N GLU A 26 4.58 -4.41 6.11
CA GLU A 26 3.34 -3.74 5.75
C GLU A 26 3.12 -2.55 6.68
N GLU A 27 3.08 -1.34 6.10
CA GLU A 27 2.82 -0.11 6.83
C GLU A 27 1.92 0.81 6.00
N TYR A 28 1.05 1.54 6.68
CA TYR A 28 0.13 2.50 6.09
C TYR A 28 0.21 3.81 6.87
N GLN A 29 0.25 4.92 6.14
CA GLN A 29 0.23 6.27 6.69
C GLN A 29 -1.02 7.00 6.21
N GLY A 30 -1.83 7.43 7.17
CA GLY A 30 -3.02 8.23 6.91
C GLY A 30 -2.64 9.67 6.61
N LEU A 31 -3.24 10.25 5.57
CA LEU A 31 -3.02 11.65 5.22
C LEU A 31 -3.95 12.55 6.03
N LYS A 32 -3.39 13.62 6.59
CA LYS A 32 -4.16 14.56 7.41
C LYS A 32 -5.25 15.19 6.55
N THR A 33 -6.49 15.21 7.05
CA THR A 33 -7.67 15.77 6.35
C THR A 33 -7.96 15.20 4.95
N GLY A 34 -7.40 14.04 4.59
CA GLY A 34 -7.61 13.44 3.25
C GLY A 34 -7.01 14.26 2.10
N ASN A 35 -6.04 15.13 2.40
CA ASN A 35 -5.32 15.94 1.43
C ASN A 35 -3.85 15.55 1.43
N TRP A 36 -3.30 15.32 0.24
CA TRP A 36 -1.86 15.16 0.02
C TRP A 36 -1.27 16.44 -0.55
N ASP A 37 -0.50 17.18 0.26
CA ASP A 37 0.20 18.37 -0.24
C ASP A 37 1.33 17.96 -1.21
N VAL A 38 1.59 18.77 -2.23
CA VAL A 38 2.68 18.55 -3.20
C VAL A 38 4.06 18.59 -2.53
N ALA A 39 4.18 19.31 -1.43
CA ALA A 39 5.40 19.36 -0.63
C ALA A 39 5.55 18.15 0.32
N ASP A 40 4.48 17.40 0.58
CA ASP A 40 4.49 16.30 1.54
C ASP A 40 5.08 15.03 0.94
N THR A 41 6.06 14.46 1.63
CA THR A 41 6.66 13.16 1.31
C THR A 41 6.24 12.12 2.33
N VAL A 42 5.58 11.05 1.87
CA VAL A 42 5.20 9.90 2.71
C VAL A 42 6.35 8.90 2.67
N SER A 43 6.95 8.58 3.81
CA SER A 43 8.20 7.83 3.88
C SER A 43 8.06 6.56 4.70
N PHE A 44 8.63 5.46 4.22
CA PHE A 44 8.57 4.14 4.82
C PHE A 44 9.97 3.55 4.97
N GLU A 45 10.35 3.17 6.19
CA GLU A 45 11.59 2.44 6.45
C GLU A 45 11.32 0.95 6.46
N VAL A 46 11.75 0.25 5.42
CA VAL A 46 11.52 -1.19 5.27
C VAL A 46 12.54 -2.01 6.07
N ASN A 47 13.68 -1.40 6.44
CA ASN A 47 14.71 -1.93 7.35
C ASN A 47 15.38 -3.26 6.90
N GLN A 48 14.95 -3.85 5.79
CA GLN A 48 15.52 -5.05 5.16
C GLN A 48 15.63 -4.85 3.65
N LEU A 49 16.77 -5.27 3.06
CA LEU A 49 17.00 -5.24 1.62
C LEU A 49 15.94 -6.13 0.94
N SER A 50 15.07 -5.50 0.18
CA SER A 50 13.78 -6.08 -0.26
C SER A 50 13.88 -7.04 -1.44
N ILE A 51 15.00 -7.11 -2.18
CA ILE A 51 15.12 -8.02 -3.34
C ILE A 51 15.51 -9.41 -2.84
N PRO A 52 14.76 -10.49 -3.17
CA PRO A 52 13.89 -10.67 -4.35
C PRO A 52 12.37 -10.59 -4.12
N ASN A 53 11.91 -9.91 -3.06
CA ASN A 53 10.49 -9.81 -2.71
C ASN A 53 9.71 -8.87 -3.63
N ARG A 54 8.38 -9.01 -3.66
CA ARG A 54 7.50 -8.12 -4.41
C ARG A 54 7.04 -6.98 -3.51
N THR A 55 7.25 -5.75 -3.95
CA THR A 55 6.75 -4.56 -3.26
C THR A 55 5.48 -4.05 -3.93
N LEU A 56 4.46 -3.82 -3.12
CA LEU A 56 3.17 -3.29 -3.51
C LEU A 56 2.97 -1.93 -2.87
N ILE A 57 2.27 -1.05 -3.58
CA ILE A 57 1.75 0.20 -3.05
C ILE A 57 0.24 0.07 -2.85
N GLY A 58 -0.25 0.47 -1.70
CA GLY A 58 -1.67 0.54 -1.37
C GLY A 58 -2.14 1.98 -1.34
N ILE A 59 -3.17 2.29 -2.13
CA ILE A 59 -3.80 3.61 -2.16
C ILE A 59 -5.23 3.47 -1.69
N LYS A 60 -5.55 4.09 -0.55
CA LYS A 60 -6.92 4.23 -0.06
C LYS A 60 -7.44 5.60 -0.45
N TYR A 61 -8.54 5.63 -1.18
CA TYR A 61 -9.11 6.84 -1.72
C TYR A 61 -10.64 6.80 -1.63
N ASN A 62 -11.26 7.96 -1.79
CA ASN A 62 -12.71 8.10 -1.74
C ASN A 62 -13.23 8.88 -2.95
N LYS A 63 -14.56 9.08 -2.98
CA LYS A 63 -15.27 9.77 -4.06
C LYS A 63 -14.88 11.25 -4.26
N ASP A 64 -14.18 11.87 -3.31
CA ASP A 64 -13.74 13.26 -3.42
C ASP A 64 -12.45 13.37 -4.26
N TYR A 65 -11.85 12.24 -4.66
CA TYR A 65 -10.75 12.21 -5.62
C TYR A 65 -11.26 12.45 -7.05
N GLU A 66 -10.88 13.57 -7.64
CA GLU A 66 -11.49 14.06 -8.89
C GLU A 66 -10.84 13.52 -10.18
N PHE A 67 -9.76 12.76 -10.08
CA PHE A 67 -9.00 12.28 -11.24
C PHE A 67 -9.26 10.80 -11.52
N ARG A 68 -9.00 10.36 -12.76
CA ARG A 68 -9.09 8.94 -13.11
C ARG A 68 -7.89 8.13 -12.59
N ASN A 69 -6.70 8.69 -12.75
CA ASN A 69 -5.43 8.05 -12.41
C ASN A 69 -4.72 8.87 -11.34
N LEU A 70 -3.89 8.21 -10.54
CA LEU A 70 -2.94 8.80 -9.61
C LEU A 70 -1.53 8.69 -10.18
N TYR A 71 -0.95 9.83 -10.53
CA TYR A 71 0.46 9.97 -10.83
C TYR A 71 1.24 10.12 -9.54
N LEU A 72 2.10 9.15 -9.28
CA LEU A 72 2.86 9.05 -8.03
C LEU A 72 4.33 8.81 -8.35
N ARG A 73 5.22 9.60 -7.78
CA ARG A 73 6.66 9.34 -7.84
C ARG A 73 7.07 8.55 -6.61
N TYR A 74 7.77 7.45 -6.81
CA TYR A 74 8.51 6.81 -5.73
C TYR A 74 10.00 7.07 -5.89
N ILE A 75 10.67 7.19 -4.75
CA ILE A 75 12.12 7.32 -4.63
C ILE A 75 12.58 6.25 -3.66
N LEU A 76 13.49 5.39 -4.10
CA LEU A 76 14.13 4.38 -3.28
C LEU A 76 15.48 4.90 -2.83
N LYS A 77 15.80 4.72 -1.55
CA LYS A 77 17.12 5.03 -1.01
C LYS A 77 17.78 3.82 -0.38
N ASP A 78 19.10 3.76 -0.44
CA ASP A 78 19.90 2.77 0.28
C ASP A 78 20.06 3.13 1.77
N SER A 79 20.80 2.31 2.51
CA SER A 79 21.06 2.54 3.94
C SER A 79 21.98 3.74 4.22
N LEU A 80 22.55 4.35 3.18
CA LEU A 80 23.38 5.57 3.25
C LEU A 80 22.59 6.81 2.78
N ASP A 81 21.26 6.69 2.64
CA ASP A 81 20.34 7.73 2.16
C ASP A 81 20.61 8.17 0.70
N GLN A 82 21.34 7.38 -0.09
CA GLN A 82 21.56 7.65 -1.51
C GLN A 82 20.39 7.15 -2.34
N THR A 83 19.92 7.97 -3.28
CA THR A 83 18.86 7.55 -4.21
C THR A 83 19.40 6.50 -5.17
N VAL A 84 18.83 5.30 -5.10
CA VAL A 84 19.17 4.16 -5.98
C VAL A 84 18.17 4.01 -7.12
N GLU A 85 16.96 4.53 -6.95
CA GLU A 85 15.92 4.46 -7.98
C GLU A 85 14.91 5.60 -7.80
N SER A 86 14.44 6.19 -8.91
CA SER A 86 13.27 7.06 -8.90
C SER A 86 12.47 6.87 -10.17
N LYS A 87 11.19 6.51 -10.04
CA LYS A 87 10.28 6.36 -11.18
C LYS A 87 8.94 7.02 -10.91
N LEU A 88 8.27 7.41 -12.00
CA LEU A 88 6.90 7.87 -12.00
C LEU A 88 5.98 6.69 -12.30
N LEU A 89 4.92 6.56 -11.52
CA LEU A 89 3.87 5.57 -11.71
C LEU A 89 2.58 6.23 -12.14
N ASP A 90 1.84 5.52 -12.98
CA ASP A 90 0.48 5.83 -13.37
C ASP A 90 -0.43 4.74 -12.78
N ILE A 91 -1.15 5.07 -11.71
CA ILE A 91 -2.02 4.13 -11.00
C ILE A 91 -3.48 4.48 -11.33
N PRO A 92 -4.19 3.70 -12.16
CA PRO A 92 -5.60 3.93 -12.41
C PRO A 92 -6.40 3.63 -11.14
N LEU A 93 -7.15 4.64 -10.66
CA LEU A 93 -8.07 4.51 -9.53
C LEU A 93 -9.52 4.34 -10.00
N PHE A 94 -9.85 4.80 -11.20
CA PHE A 94 -11.18 4.65 -11.80
C PHE A 94 -11.10 4.00 -13.18
N ASP A 95 -12.09 3.17 -13.50
CA ASP A 95 -12.20 2.53 -14.81
C ASP A 95 -12.42 3.57 -15.92
N SER A 96 -11.68 3.43 -17.01
CA SER A 96 -11.68 4.40 -18.11
C SER A 96 -12.99 4.49 -18.91
N LYS A 97 -13.87 3.48 -18.83
CA LYS A 97 -15.10 3.41 -19.62
C LYS A 97 -16.32 3.82 -18.82
N ASN A 98 -16.42 3.34 -17.58
CA ASN A 98 -17.63 3.52 -16.76
C ASN A 98 -17.40 4.36 -15.50
N GLY A 99 -16.17 4.79 -15.22
CA GLY A 99 -15.83 5.61 -14.06
C GLY A 99 -16.06 4.89 -12.73
N LYS A 100 -16.19 3.56 -12.71
CA LYS A 100 -16.30 2.82 -11.46
C LYS A 100 -14.95 2.84 -10.73
N PRO A 101 -14.95 3.04 -9.40
CA PRO A 101 -13.74 2.95 -8.61
C PRO A 101 -13.15 1.53 -8.70
N LEU A 102 -11.82 1.46 -8.74
CA LEU A 102 -11.02 0.24 -8.83
C LEU A 102 -10.47 -0.16 -7.45
N GLY A 103 -10.40 -1.46 -7.19
CA GLY A 103 -9.94 -2.00 -5.91
C GLY A 103 -11.09 -2.46 -5.03
N GLU A 104 -10.80 -2.71 -3.76
CA GLU A 104 -11.76 -3.27 -2.79
C GLU A 104 -12.17 -2.20 -1.79
N GLY A 105 -13.45 -2.17 -1.42
CA GLY A 105 -13.97 -1.10 -0.58
C GLY A 105 -15.41 -1.29 -0.16
N TYR A 106 -15.86 -0.46 0.78
CA TYR A 106 -17.24 -0.41 1.24
C TYR A 106 -17.70 1.05 1.31
N GLY A 107 -18.93 1.31 0.87
CA GLY A 107 -19.50 2.64 0.82
C GLY A 107 -18.76 3.53 -0.19
N SER A 108 -18.22 4.65 0.27
CA SER A 108 -17.57 5.68 -0.56
C SER A 108 -16.05 5.59 -0.62
N THR A 109 -15.46 4.52 -0.08
CA THR A 109 -14.02 4.40 0.14
C THR A 109 -13.51 3.09 -0.45
N PHE A 110 -12.38 3.15 -1.15
CA PHE A 110 -11.80 2.07 -1.93
C PHE A 110 -10.28 1.99 -1.69
N THR A 111 -9.74 0.78 -1.71
CA THR A 111 -8.31 0.51 -1.59
C THR A 111 -7.84 -0.24 -2.83
N LYS A 112 -6.91 0.38 -3.57
CA LYS A 112 -6.26 -0.23 -4.73
C LYS A 112 -4.82 -0.57 -4.39
N TYR A 113 -4.42 -1.81 -4.66
CA TYR A 113 -3.01 -2.20 -4.64
C TYR A 113 -2.45 -2.23 -6.04
N ASP A 114 -1.21 -1.76 -6.20
CA ASP A 114 -0.43 -1.91 -7.42
C ASP A 114 0.99 -2.39 -7.12
N THR A 115 1.70 -2.89 -8.13
CA THR A 115 3.07 -3.38 -7.98
C THR A 115 4.08 -2.29 -8.29
N LEU A 116 5.06 -2.09 -7.41
CA LEU A 116 6.20 -1.22 -7.69
C LEU A 116 7.23 -2.00 -8.55
N PRO A 117 7.61 -1.49 -9.73
CA PRO A 117 8.58 -2.12 -10.63
C PRO A 117 10.02 -1.85 -10.17
N ILE A 118 10.35 -2.37 -8.99
CA ILE A 118 11.63 -2.15 -8.32
C ILE A 118 12.72 -3.02 -8.94
N GLU A 119 13.84 -2.39 -9.28
CA GLU A 119 15.03 -3.05 -9.87
C GLU A 119 16.22 -3.06 -8.91
N ASN A 120 16.24 -2.14 -7.94
CA ASN A 120 17.37 -1.94 -7.03
C ASN A 120 17.01 -2.27 -5.57
N GLN A 121 17.97 -2.81 -4.84
CA GLN A 121 17.81 -3.01 -3.40
C GLN A 121 17.65 -1.66 -2.71
N TYR A 122 16.77 -1.59 -1.73
CA TYR A 122 16.48 -0.34 -1.01
C TYR A 122 16.28 -0.59 0.48
N TYR A 123 16.47 0.47 1.25
CA TYR A 123 16.26 0.55 2.69
C TYR A 123 14.98 1.31 3.03
N SER A 124 14.71 2.40 2.30
CA SER A 124 13.49 3.20 2.45
C SER A 124 12.80 3.49 1.11
N ILE A 125 11.50 3.76 1.20
CA ILE A 125 10.67 4.21 0.08
C ILE A 125 10.06 5.55 0.45
N HIS A 126 10.20 6.53 -0.42
CA HIS A 126 9.59 7.84 -0.32
C HIS A 126 8.60 8.03 -1.46
N LEU A 127 7.38 8.42 -1.13
CA LEU A 127 6.28 8.57 -2.07
C LEU A 127 5.87 10.05 -2.11
N LEU A 128 5.67 10.55 -3.32
CA LEU A 128 5.25 11.92 -3.58
C LEU A 128 4.12 11.91 -4.60
N GLN A 129 3.09 12.75 -4.37
CA GLN A 129 2.08 12.98 -5.39
C GLN A 129 2.67 13.82 -6.53
N TYR A 130 2.34 13.46 -7.77
CA TYR A 130 2.84 14.12 -8.98
C TYR A 130 1.68 14.58 -9.87
N MET A 131 0.60 15.06 -9.25
CA MET A 131 -0.68 15.38 -9.89
C MET A 131 -0.78 16.81 -10.41
N ARG A 132 0.24 17.65 -10.16
CA ARG A 132 0.28 19.09 -10.56
C ARG A 132 -0.82 19.93 -9.90
N VAL A 133 -1.23 19.55 -8.70
CA VAL A 133 -2.09 20.33 -7.80
C VAL A 133 -1.36 20.53 -6.48
N GLU A 134 -1.56 21.66 -5.82
CA GLU A 134 -0.93 21.93 -4.52
C GLU A 134 -1.43 20.97 -3.44
N LYS A 135 -2.75 20.73 -3.40
CA LYS A 135 -3.38 19.81 -2.45
C LYS A 135 -4.24 18.82 -3.22
N LEU A 136 -3.89 17.55 -3.11
CA LEU A 136 -4.62 16.46 -3.74
C LEU A 136 -5.63 15.88 -2.75
N SER A 137 -6.90 16.20 -2.95
CA SER A 137 -8.00 15.70 -2.10
C SER A 137 -8.40 14.27 -2.45
N GLY A 138 -9.02 13.59 -1.49
CA GLY A 138 -9.65 12.27 -1.69
C GLY A 138 -8.68 11.09 -1.55
N ILE A 139 -7.39 11.32 -1.29
CA ILE A 139 -6.46 10.27 -0.86
C ILE A 139 -6.45 10.22 0.67
N GLU A 140 -6.90 9.11 1.24
CA GLU A 140 -7.05 8.94 2.69
C GLU A 140 -5.80 8.31 3.32
N THR A 141 -5.19 7.34 2.63
CA THR A 141 -4.09 6.55 3.15
C THR A 141 -3.21 6.07 2.02
N VAL A 142 -1.91 6.10 2.24
CA VAL A 142 -0.91 5.50 1.37
C VAL A 142 -0.16 4.45 2.17
N GLY A 143 0.13 3.29 1.57
CA GLY A 143 0.86 2.24 2.24
C GLY A 143 1.81 1.50 1.32
N VAL A 144 2.75 0.82 1.96
CA VAL A 144 3.74 -0.04 1.33
C VAL A 144 3.62 -1.43 1.93
N LYS A 145 3.64 -2.44 1.07
CA LYS A 145 3.60 -3.84 1.47
C LYS A 145 4.69 -4.61 0.73
N VAL A 146 5.50 -5.37 1.46
CA VAL A 146 6.50 -6.28 0.90
C VAL A 146 6.07 -7.70 1.21
N VAL A 147 5.90 -8.50 0.15
CA VAL A 147 5.52 -9.90 0.24
C VAL A 147 6.60 -10.78 -0.36
N LYS A 148 6.79 -11.95 0.25
CA LYS A 148 7.69 -12.95 -0.31
C LYS A 148 7.23 -13.32 -1.73
N LYS A 149 8.20 -13.52 -2.63
CA LYS A 149 7.93 -13.94 -4.00
C LYS A 149 7.41 -15.37 -4.06
#